data_AF-A0A2X3CTE8-F1
#
_entry.id   AF-A0A2X3CTE8-F1
#
_cell.length_a   1.000
_cell.length_b   1.000
_cell.length_c   1.000
_cell.angle_alpha   90.00
_cell.angle_beta   90.00
_cell.angle_gamma   90.00
#
_symmetry.space_group_name_H-M   'P 1'
#
loop_
_entity.id
_entity.type
_entity.pdbx_description
1 polymer ?
#
loop_
_entity_poly.entity_id
_entity_poly.type
_entity_poly.pdbx_seq_one_letter_code
_entity_poly.pdbx_strand_id
1 'polypeptide(L)'
;MSKLFKLKEWLTLSEASERLSVFLGEKVSVADCLQLALDKHITISAIFNESQHAIHAKVITTTQRKQFSKFIIRTTEDGAYIGLIGEDRFVSNSELDFEYEDIERYGDVFKLRHGIYDLPMLGAEELDVMHQLDLNAGRAPREFCNMEGPFLITPYGLVNILNQFNPWMLKTNDSGSPEYYDKVKNEFVDLSHEGYHGFLYPADALGDFELVFRRENIEKFEQENSGDGQQSLKLDESLHVIGALLNALKKAEPASKRWTQEALKAEMIDHGVNLSPRHLDKYFSAANKSFKS
;
A
#
# COMPACT_ATOMS: atom_id res chain seq x y z
N MET A 1 8.53 26.77 -11.46
CA MET A 1 7.58 26.34 -10.41
C MET A 1 7.19 27.50 -9.51
N SER A 2 5.89 27.71 -9.26
CA SER A 2 5.42 28.75 -8.33
C SER A 2 5.83 28.40 -6.90
N LYS A 3 6.15 29.41 -6.07
CA LYS A 3 6.42 29.21 -4.63
C LYS A 3 5.22 28.61 -3.87
N LEU A 4 4.02 28.73 -4.44
CA LEU A 4 2.77 28.26 -3.87
C LEU A 4 2.68 26.72 -3.87
N PHE A 5 3.18 26.05 -4.91
CA PHE A 5 3.19 24.58 -4.95
C PHE A 5 4.04 23.95 -3.85
N LYS A 6 5.05 24.68 -3.36
CA LYS A 6 5.87 24.23 -2.23
C LYS A 6 5.15 24.29 -0.88
N LEU A 7 4.02 25.01 -0.79
CA LEU A 7 3.27 25.19 0.45
C LEU A 7 2.04 24.27 0.53
N LYS A 8 1.51 23.81 -0.62
CA LYS A 8 0.38 22.89 -0.65
C LYS A 8 0.81 21.47 -0.25
N GLU A 9 -0.04 20.79 0.53
CA GLU A 9 0.15 19.37 0.87
C GLU A 9 -0.32 18.43 -0.25
N TRP A 10 -1.22 18.91 -1.10
CA TRP A 10 -1.81 18.17 -2.22
C TRP A 10 -2.18 19.13 -3.36
N LEU A 11 -2.32 18.59 -4.56
CA LEU A 11 -2.68 19.29 -5.79
C LEU A 11 -3.94 18.67 -6.38
N THR A 12 -4.82 19.49 -6.95
CA THR A 12 -5.93 18.98 -7.77
C THR A 12 -5.38 18.27 -9.01
N LEU A 13 -6.22 17.50 -9.70
CA LEU A 13 -5.82 16.84 -10.96
C LEU A 13 -5.25 17.83 -11.99
N SER A 14 -5.86 19.01 -12.11
CA SER A 14 -5.40 20.06 -13.02
C SER A 14 -4.04 20.60 -12.60
N GLU A 15 -3.86 20.93 -11.32
CA GLU A 15 -2.59 21.45 -10.80
C GLU A 15 -1.45 20.43 -10.91
N ALA A 16 -1.75 19.14 -10.68
CA ALA A 16 -0.80 18.05 -10.87
C ALA A 16 -0.38 17.95 -12.34
N SER A 17 -1.32 18.04 -13.28
CA SER A 17 -1.01 18.01 -14.72
C SER A 17 -0.09 19.17 -15.15
N GLU A 18 -0.32 20.37 -14.62
CA GLU A 18 0.55 21.53 -14.87
C GLU A 18 1.96 21.31 -14.30
N ARG A 19 2.07 20.79 -13.08
CA ARG A 19 3.36 20.50 -12.45
C ARG A 19 4.14 19.43 -13.21
N LEU A 20 3.49 18.31 -13.54
CA LEU A 20 4.12 17.22 -14.30
C LEU A 20 4.52 17.68 -15.70
N SER A 21 3.73 18.55 -16.34
CA SER A 21 4.12 19.14 -17.63
C SER A 21 5.43 19.92 -17.56
N VAL A 22 5.61 20.71 -16.50
CA VAL A 22 6.85 21.46 -16.27
C VAL A 22 8.02 20.52 -15.98
N PHE A 23 7.80 19.44 -15.23
CA PHE A 23 8.83 18.48 -14.88
C PHE A 23 9.29 17.64 -16.09
N LEU A 24 8.35 17.06 -16.84
CA LEU A 24 8.65 16.20 -18.00
C LEU A 24 9.08 17.01 -19.24
N GLY A 25 8.82 18.31 -19.26
CA GLY A 25 9.15 19.18 -20.40
C GLY A 25 8.22 19.02 -21.60
N GLU A 26 7.12 18.29 -21.44
CA GLU A 26 6.06 18.10 -22.43
C GLU A 26 4.68 18.34 -21.82
N LYS A 27 3.66 18.49 -22.66
CA LYS A 27 2.30 18.74 -22.17
C LYS A 27 1.70 17.45 -21.62
N VAL A 28 1.38 17.45 -20.34
CA VAL A 28 0.67 16.38 -19.63
C VAL A 28 -0.78 16.83 -19.39
N SER A 29 -1.75 16.01 -19.78
CA SER A 29 -3.17 16.23 -19.49
C SER A 29 -3.61 15.56 -18.19
N VAL A 30 -4.80 15.92 -17.69
CA VAL A 30 -5.42 15.22 -16.54
C VAL A 30 -5.61 13.73 -16.84
N ALA A 31 -5.99 13.39 -18.07
CA ALA A 31 -6.13 12.00 -18.48
C ALA A 31 -4.79 11.23 -18.39
N ASP A 32 -3.68 11.88 -18.74
CA ASP A 32 -2.35 11.28 -18.61
C ASP A 32 -1.98 11.06 -17.13
N CYS A 33 -2.30 12.01 -16.24
CA CYS A 33 -2.10 11.83 -14.79
C CYS A 33 -2.89 10.65 -14.23
N LEU A 34 -4.16 10.53 -14.60
CA LEU A 34 -5.03 9.42 -14.17
C LEU A 34 -4.53 8.09 -14.72
N GLN A 35 -4.09 8.07 -15.99
CA GLN A 35 -3.50 6.88 -16.60
C GLN A 35 -2.21 6.44 -15.89
N LEU A 36 -1.30 7.38 -15.59
CA LEU A 36 -0.09 7.10 -14.81
C LEU A 36 -0.42 6.54 -13.41
N ALA A 37 -1.53 6.97 -12.82
CA ALA A 37 -1.97 6.45 -11.53
C ALA A 37 -2.51 5.02 -11.63
N LEU A 38 -3.33 4.74 -12.63
CA LEU A 38 -3.84 3.38 -12.92
C LEU A 38 -2.71 2.40 -13.25
N ASP A 39 -1.71 2.88 -14.00
CA ASP A 39 -0.51 2.10 -14.33
C ASP A 39 0.49 1.99 -13.16
N LYS A 40 0.12 2.51 -11.97
CA LYS A 40 0.91 2.48 -10.73
C LYS A 40 2.27 3.17 -10.84
N HIS A 41 2.42 4.10 -11.78
CA HIS A 41 3.63 4.93 -11.91
C HIS A 41 3.64 6.08 -10.91
N ILE A 42 2.48 6.62 -10.53
CA ILE A 42 2.35 7.67 -9.52
C ILE A 42 1.18 7.40 -8.59
N THR A 43 1.38 7.56 -7.29
CA THR A 43 0.31 7.34 -6.32
C THR A 43 -0.69 8.50 -6.34
N ILE A 44 -1.96 8.19 -6.62
CA ILE A 44 -3.10 9.09 -6.49
C ILE A 44 -3.77 8.91 -5.11
N SER A 45 -4.43 9.96 -4.63
CA SER A 45 -5.07 9.99 -3.32
C SER A 45 -6.51 10.51 -3.45
N ALA A 46 -7.35 10.20 -2.47
CA ALA A 46 -8.70 10.73 -2.36
C ALA A 46 -8.86 11.55 -1.07
N ILE A 47 -9.52 12.70 -1.18
CA ILE A 47 -9.97 13.52 -0.04
C ILE A 47 -11.40 13.12 0.30
N PHE A 48 -11.66 12.79 1.57
CA PHE A 48 -13.00 12.52 2.09
C PHE A 48 -13.44 13.65 3.00
N ASN A 49 -14.66 14.14 2.76
CA ASN A 49 -15.29 15.17 3.60
C ASN A 49 -15.93 14.57 4.86
N GLU A 50 -16.30 13.29 4.80
CA GLU A 50 -16.99 12.59 5.88
C GLU A 50 -16.17 11.39 6.38
N SER A 51 -16.50 10.95 7.60
CA SER A 51 -15.89 9.75 8.17
C SER A 51 -16.52 8.50 7.55
N GLN A 52 -15.70 7.52 7.20
CA GLN A 52 -16.12 6.26 6.59
C GLN A 52 -16.04 5.11 7.59
N HIS A 53 -16.87 4.07 7.42
CA HIS A 53 -16.66 2.81 8.15
C HIS A 53 -15.57 2.02 7.43
N ALA A 54 -14.60 1.52 8.19
CA ALA A 54 -13.47 0.80 7.62
C ALA A 54 -13.07 -0.37 8.50
N ILE A 55 -12.44 -1.36 7.88
CA ILE A 55 -11.81 -2.51 8.56
C ILE A 55 -10.39 -2.66 8.05
N HIS A 56 -9.47 -3.11 8.91
CA HIS A 56 -8.10 -3.37 8.46
C HIS A 56 -8.07 -4.52 7.46
N ALA A 57 -7.19 -4.41 6.47
CA ALA A 57 -6.98 -5.41 5.45
C ALA A 57 -5.49 -5.62 5.22
N LYS A 58 -5.12 -6.77 4.67
CA LYS A 58 -3.78 -7.02 4.15
C LYS A 58 -3.87 -8.00 2.99
N VAL A 59 -2.98 -7.82 2.03
CA VAL A 59 -2.78 -8.80 0.95
C VAL A 59 -2.05 -10.00 1.54
N ILE A 60 -2.59 -11.19 1.32
CA ILE A 60 -2.00 -12.46 1.72
C ILE A 60 -1.79 -13.35 0.50
N THR A 61 -0.79 -14.20 0.55
CA THR A 61 -0.67 -15.32 -0.40
C THR A 61 -1.45 -16.50 0.17
N THR A 62 -2.34 -17.07 -0.62
CA THR A 62 -3.16 -18.22 -0.25
C THR A 62 -3.24 -19.22 -1.40
N THR A 63 -3.93 -20.35 -1.16
CA THR A 63 -4.18 -21.37 -2.18
C THR A 63 -5.66 -21.72 -2.22
N GLN A 64 -6.12 -22.25 -3.36
CA GLN A 64 -7.50 -22.70 -3.50
C GLN A 64 -7.82 -23.80 -2.49
N ARG A 65 -6.85 -24.65 -2.14
CA ARG A 65 -7.00 -25.67 -1.09
C ARG A 65 -7.38 -25.06 0.25
N LYS A 66 -6.74 -23.94 0.64
CA LYS A 66 -7.06 -23.26 1.89
C LYS A 66 -8.45 -22.61 1.82
N GLN A 67 -8.76 -21.95 0.71
CA GLN A 67 -10.06 -21.29 0.49
C GLN A 67 -11.22 -22.30 0.51
N PHE A 68 -11.09 -23.42 -0.20
CA PHE A 68 -12.10 -24.46 -0.28
C PHE A 68 -12.00 -25.51 0.84
N SER A 69 -11.18 -25.30 1.87
CA SER A 69 -10.93 -26.29 2.93
C SER A 69 -12.22 -26.84 3.57
N LYS A 70 -13.24 -25.99 3.76
CA LYS A 70 -14.56 -26.38 4.29
C LYS A 70 -15.45 -27.15 3.30
N PHE A 71 -15.13 -27.07 2.00
CA PHE A 71 -15.87 -27.71 0.91
C PHE A 71 -15.16 -28.97 0.39
N ILE A 72 -13.93 -29.27 0.83
CA ILE A 72 -13.23 -30.51 0.47
C ILE A 72 -13.90 -31.69 1.18
N ILE A 73 -14.53 -32.57 0.39
CA ILE A 73 -15.20 -33.77 0.91
C ILE A 73 -14.24 -34.96 0.98
N ARG A 74 -13.34 -35.09 -0.01
CA ARG A 74 -12.41 -36.21 -0.11
C ARG A 74 -11.11 -35.79 -0.79
N THR A 75 -9.98 -36.16 -0.22
CA THR A 75 -8.65 -36.00 -0.82
C THR A 75 -8.18 -37.31 -1.44
N THR A 76 -7.46 -37.22 -2.55
CA THR A 76 -6.82 -38.32 -3.29
C THR A 76 -5.34 -37.99 -3.54
N GLU A 77 -4.57 -38.91 -4.10
CA GLU A 77 -3.15 -38.66 -4.42
C GLU A 77 -2.97 -37.52 -5.44
N ASP A 78 -3.90 -37.38 -6.40
CA ASP A 78 -3.79 -36.42 -7.52
C ASP A 78 -4.59 -35.12 -7.32
N GLY A 79 -5.40 -35.01 -6.27
CA GLY A 79 -6.33 -33.89 -6.11
C GLY A 79 -7.35 -34.08 -4.99
N ALA A 80 -8.42 -33.28 -5.02
CA ALA A 80 -9.54 -33.39 -4.07
C ALA A 80 -10.89 -33.21 -4.76
N TYR A 81 -11.93 -33.78 -4.16
CA TYR A 81 -13.33 -33.57 -4.52
C TYR A 81 -13.90 -32.43 -3.67
N ILE A 82 -14.35 -31.37 -4.33
CA ILE A 82 -15.01 -30.21 -3.74
C ILE A 82 -16.52 -30.39 -3.86
N GLY A 83 -17.21 -30.30 -2.72
CA GLY A 83 -18.67 -30.31 -2.65
C GLY A 83 -19.25 -28.97 -3.05
N LEU A 84 -19.90 -28.93 -4.21
CA LEU A 84 -20.65 -27.77 -4.68
C LEU A 84 -22.16 -28.07 -4.60
N ILE A 85 -22.98 -27.04 -4.73
CA ILE A 85 -24.44 -27.21 -4.72
C ILE A 85 -24.84 -28.04 -5.96
N GLY A 86 -25.24 -29.29 -5.72
CA GLY A 86 -25.79 -30.17 -6.75
C GLY A 86 -24.79 -31.13 -7.41
N GLU A 87 -23.48 -30.94 -7.24
CA GLU A 87 -22.46 -31.86 -7.77
C GLU A 87 -21.13 -31.80 -7.00
N ASP A 88 -20.41 -32.92 -7.02
CA ASP A 88 -19.04 -33.01 -6.54
C ASP A 88 -18.08 -32.81 -7.71
N ARG A 89 -17.15 -31.88 -7.58
CA ARG A 89 -16.16 -31.60 -8.62
C ARG A 89 -14.77 -32.05 -8.19
N PHE A 90 -14.10 -32.84 -9.03
CA PHE A 90 -12.67 -33.12 -8.84
C PHE A 90 -11.82 -31.93 -9.30
N VAL A 91 -10.84 -31.55 -8.49
CA VAL A 91 -9.84 -30.49 -8.76
C VAL A 91 -8.46 -31.06 -8.47
N SER A 92 -7.50 -30.83 -9.36
CA SER A 92 -6.16 -31.41 -9.23
C SER A 92 -5.33 -30.70 -8.17
N ASN A 93 -4.27 -31.34 -7.66
CA ASN A 93 -3.34 -30.70 -6.73
C ASN A 93 -2.68 -29.46 -7.33
N SER A 94 -2.36 -29.47 -8.63
CA SER A 94 -1.75 -28.30 -9.28
C SER A 94 -2.68 -27.09 -9.30
N GLU A 95 -3.99 -27.30 -9.41
CA GLU A 95 -4.99 -26.23 -9.33
C GLU A 95 -5.25 -25.81 -7.88
N LEU A 96 -5.36 -26.79 -6.96
CA LEU A 96 -5.63 -26.55 -5.54
C LEU A 96 -4.50 -25.81 -4.84
N ASP A 97 -3.26 -26.14 -5.18
CA ASP A 97 -2.05 -25.60 -4.55
C ASP A 97 -1.45 -24.43 -5.33
N PHE A 98 -2.14 -23.95 -6.37
CA PHE A 98 -1.76 -22.72 -7.05
C PHE A 98 -1.85 -21.54 -6.06
N GLU A 99 -0.73 -20.87 -5.87
CA GLU A 99 -0.63 -19.69 -5.01
C GLU A 99 -1.14 -18.46 -5.74
N TYR A 100 -2.00 -17.70 -5.08
CA TYR A 100 -2.50 -16.41 -5.58
C TYR A 100 -2.65 -15.43 -4.41
N GLU A 101 -2.75 -14.15 -4.77
CA GLU A 101 -2.98 -13.07 -3.80
C GLU A 101 -4.47 -12.95 -3.48
N ASP A 102 -4.78 -12.85 -2.20
CA ASP A 102 -6.13 -12.65 -1.66
C ASP A 102 -6.08 -11.59 -0.56
N ILE A 103 -7.26 -11.14 -0.11
CA ILE A 103 -7.37 -10.06 0.88
C ILE A 103 -7.93 -10.62 2.19
N GLU A 104 -7.13 -10.56 3.25
CA GLU A 104 -7.59 -10.89 4.59
C GLU A 104 -7.97 -9.60 5.34
N ARG A 105 -9.24 -9.52 5.74
CA ARG A 105 -9.74 -8.50 6.65
C ARG A 105 -9.50 -8.95 8.09
N TYR A 106 -9.16 -8.04 8.99
CA TYR A 106 -8.90 -8.37 10.39
C TYR A 106 -9.21 -7.20 11.32
N GLY A 107 -9.41 -7.51 12.60
CA GLY A 107 -9.78 -6.53 13.61
C GLY A 107 -11.23 -6.06 13.49
N ASP A 108 -11.61 -5.17 14.40
CA ASP A 108 -12.96 -4.63 14.47
C ASP A 108 -13.15 -3.47 13.50
N VAL A 109 -14.40 -3.24 13.10
CA VAL A 109 -14.76 -2.09 12.28
C VAL A 109 -14.60 -0.82 13.09
N PHE A 110 -13.99 0.19 12.49
CA PHE A 110 -13.80 1.50 13.08
C PHE A 110 -14.25 2.61 12.12
N LYS A 111 -14.37 3.83 12.65
CA LYS A 111 -14.61 5.03 11.83
C LYS A 111 -13.29 5.64 11.40
N LEU A 112 -12.99 5.52 10.11
CA LEU A 112 -11.94 6.27 9.43
C LEU A 112 -12.33 7.74 9.39
N ARG A 113 -11.49 8.63 9.91
CA ARG A 113 -11.78 10.07 9.93
C ARG A 113 -11.77 10.65 8.51
N HIS A 114 -12.46 11.77 8.34
CA HIS A 114 -12.29 12.60 7.14
C HIS A 114 -10.81 13.01 6.98
N GLY A 115 -10.32 13.10 5.74
CA GLY A 115 -8.90 13.28 5.48
C GLY A 115 -8.49 12.88 4.07
N ILE A 116 -7.18 12.77 3.85
CA ILE A 116 -6.59 12.40 2.56
C ILE A 116 -5.93 11.03 2.70
N TYR A 117 -6.27 10.11 1.81
CA TYR A 117 -5.74 8.74 1.82
C TYR A 117 -5.28 8.32 0.44
N ASP A 118 -4.19 7.57 0.39
CA ASP A 118 -3.62 7.09 -0.87
C ASP A 118 -4.39 5.87 -1.38
N LEU A 119 -4.57 5.80 -2.69
CA LEU A 119 -5.33 4.74 -3.34
C LEU A 119 -4.37 3.64 -3.83
N PRO A 120 -4.53 2.38 -3.39
CA PRO A 120 -3.61 1.30 -3.73
C PRO A 120 -3.87 0.67 -5.11
N MET A 121 -5.00 0.96 -5.76
CA MET A 121 -5.43 0.37 -7.04
C MET A 121 -5.49 -1.17 -6.94
N LEU A 122 -6.30 -1.64 -5.99
CA LEU A 122 -6.58 -3.05 -5.69
C LEU A 122 -8.07 -3.38 -5.83
N GLY A 123 -8.95 -2.41 -5.56
CA GLY A 123 -10.40 -2.61 -5.43
C GLY A 123 -11.23 -1.67 -6.29
N ALA A 124 -12.41 -1.33 -5.77
CA ALA A 124 -13.35 -0.43 -6.44
C ALA A 124 -12.78 1.00 -6.64
N GLU A 125 -11.79 1.41 -5.84
CA GLU A 125 -11.16 2.73 -6.00
C GLU A 125 -10.42 2.87 -7.33
N GLU A 126 -9.94 1.76 -7.91
CA GLU A 126 -9.40 1.75 -9.27
C GLU A 126 -10.49 2.06 -10.29
N LEU A 127 -11.68 1.49 -10.11
CA LEU A 127 -12.83 1.74 -10.98
C LEU A 127 -13.29 3.19 -10.91
N ASP A 128 -13.25 3.81 -9.72
CA ASP A 128 -13.53 5.24 -9.53
C ASP A 128 -12.54 6.12 -10.32
N VAL A 129 -11.25 5.78 -10.32
CA VAL A 129 -10.23 6.48 -11.12
C VAL A 129 -10.44 6.24 -12.62
N MET A 130 -10.76 5.02 -13.03
CA MET A 130 -11.09 4.68 -14.44
C MET A 130 -12.33 5.44 -14.93
N HIS A 131 -13.35 5.55 -14.09
CA HIS A 131 -14.56 6.31 -14.37
C HIS A 131 -14.20 7.78 -14.63
N GLN A 132 -13.37 8.37 -13.77
CA GLN A 132 -12.96 9.74 -13.94
C GLN A 132 -12.07 9.96 -15.16
N LEU A 133 -11.24 8.98 -15.53
CA LEU A 133 -10.48 9.00 -16.78
C LEU A 133 -11.41 9.01 -18.00
N ASP A 134 -12.44 8.17 -18.02
CA ASP A 134 -13.39 8.09 -19.14
C ASP A 134 -14.13 9.42 -19.33
N LEU A 135 -14.59 10.04 -18.23
CA LEU A 135 -15.23 11.36 -18.25
C LEU A 135 -14.29 12.43 -18.81
N ASN A 136 -13.03 12.47 -18.36
CA ASN A 136 -12.03 13.42 -18.86
C ASN A 136 -11.66 13.20 -20.33
N ALA A 137 -11.75 11.96 -20.81
CA ALA A 137 -11.54 11.61 -22.22
C ALA A 137 -12.78 11.81 -23.10
N GLY A 138 -13.92 12.26 -22.53
CA GLY A 138 -15.18 12.43 -23.24
C GLY A 138 -15.83 11.11 -23.69
N ARG A 139 -15.52 10.01 -22.99
CA ARG A 139 -16.06 8.67 -23.27
C ARG A 139 -17.23 8.38 -22.34
N ALA A 140 -18.07 7.42 -22.74
CA ALA A 140 -19.04 6.83 -21.83
C ALA A 140 -18.29 6.07 -20.72
N PRO A 141 -18.57 6.32 -19.44
CA PRO A 141 -17.89 5.63 -18.36
C PRO A 141 -18.17 4.13 -18.35
N ARG A 142 -17.15 3.36 -17.96
CA ARG A 142 -17.29 1.92 -17.70
C ARG A 142 -18.19 1.65 -16.48
N GLU A 143 -19.03 0.63 -16.59
CA GLU A 143 -19.96 0.18 -15.52
C GLU A 143 -19.49 -1.17 -14.93
N PHE A 144 -18.23 -1.24 -14.54
CA PHE A 144 -17.71 -2.41 -13.84
C PHE A 144 -18.05 -2.34 -12.34
N CYS A 145 -18.13 -3.49 -11.69
CA CYS A 145 -18.26 -3.60 -10.25
C CYS A 145 -17.10 -4.43 -9.67
N ASN A 146 -16.71 -4.11 -8.43
CA ASN A 146 -15.72 -4.85 -7.68
C ASN A 146 -16.36 -5.33 -6.37
N MET A 147 -16.34 -6.65 -6.12
CA MET A 147 -16.98 -7.24 -4.94
C MET A 147 -16.21 -7.00 -3.64
N GLU A 148 -14.92 -6.66 -3.73
CA GLU A 148 -14.07 -6.39 -2.56
C GLU A 148 -14.22 -4.94 -2.07
N GLY A 149 -14.90 -4.09 -2.84
CA GLY A 149 -15.05 -2.66 -2.56
C GLY A 149 -13.73 -1.89 -2.61
N PRO A 150 -13.71 -0.61 -2.19
CA PRO A 150 -12.51 0.20 -2.29
C PRO A 150 -11.58 0.03 -1.09
N PHE A 151 -10.29 0.15 -1.36
CA PHE A 151 -9.22 0.13 -0.38
C PHE A 151 -8.51 1.47 -0.27
N LEU A 152 -8.00 1.78 0.92
CA LEU A 152 -7.21 2.97 1.19
C LEU A 152 -5.92 2.60 1.94
N ILE A 153 -4.85 3.32 1.64
CA ILE A 153 -3.60 3.28 2.42
C ILE A 153 -3.68 4.39 3.46
N THR A 154 -3.59 3.99 4.72
CA THR A 154 -3.60 4.88 5.88
C THR A 154 -2.26 4.81 6.64
N PRO A 155 -1.98 5.70 7.60
CA PRO A 155 -0.77 5.62 8.43
C PRO A 155 -0.63 4.31 9.23
N TYR A 156 -1.72 3.56 9.40
CA TYR A 156 -1.76 2.29 10.14
C TYR A 156 -1.99 1.08 9.21
N GLY A 157 -1.81 1.26 7.90
CA GLY A 157 -1.85 0.19 6.90
C GLY A 157 -3.04 0.26 5.96
N LEU A 158 -3.25 -0.84 5.23
CA LEU A 158 -4.33 -1.01 4.27
C LEU A 158 -5.66 -1.20 5.00
N VAL A 159 -6.70 -0.52 4.52
CA VAL A 159 -8.05 -0.63 5.05
C VAL A 159 -9.06 -0.79 3.91
N ASN A 160 -10.15 -1.50 4.16
CA ASN A 160 -11.27 -1.63 3.24
C ASN A 160 -12.45 -0.80 3.73
N ILE A 161 -13.07 -0.04 2.84
CA ILE A 161 -14.21 0.82 3.16
C ILE A 161 -15.51 0.03 3.06
N LEU A 162 -16.41 0.30 4.01
CA LEU A 162 -17.65 -0.44 4.20
C LEU A 162 -18.87 0.49 4.13
N ASN A 163 -19.92 0.02 3.46
CA ASN A 163 -21.25 0.62 3.45
C ASN A 163 -22.20 -0.08 4.40
N GLN A 164 -23.21 0.64 4.86
CA GLN A 164 -24.28 0.11 5.71
C GLN A 164 -25.39 -0.52 4.86
N PHE A 165 -25.90 -1.68 5.27
CA PHE A 165 -27.11 -2.24 4.66
C PHE A 165 -28.35 -1.38 4.95
N ASN A 166 -28.48 -0.92 6.20
CA ASN A 166 -29.63 -0.15 6.67
C ASN A 166 -29.17 1.07 7.46
N PRO A 167 -29.96 2.17 7.49
CA PRO A 167 -29.67 3.31 8.35
C PRO A 167 -29.72 2.96 9.85
N TRP A 168 -28.73 3.44 10.60
CA TRP A 168 -28.66 3.24 12.05
C TRP A 168 -29.17 4.43 12.86
N MET A 169 -29.47 4.19 14.13
CA MET A 169 -29.70 5.23 15.12
C MET A 169 -28.90 4.95 16.39
N LEU A 170 -28.71 5.97 17.22
CA LEU A 170 -28.23 5.76 18.59
C LEU A 170 -29.40 5.34 19.47
N LYS A 171 -29.24 4.21 20.15
CA LYS A 171 -30.16 3.69 21.16
C LYS A 171 -29.37 3.34 22.41
N THR A 172 -29.92 3.64 23.57
CA THR A 172 -29.32 3.24 24.85
C THR A 172 -29.53 1.74 25.05
N ASN A 173 -28.43 1.03 25.32
CA ASN A 173 -28.48 -0.38 25.71
C ASN A 173 -28.94 -0.55 27.17
N ASP A 174 -29.04 -1.80 27.63
CA ASP A 174 -29.46 -2.12 29.00
C ASP A 174 -28.49 -1.60 30.08
N SER A 175 -27.23 -1.31 29.72
CA SER A 175 -26.23 -0.73 30.62
C SER A 175 -26.21 0.80 30.65
N GLY A 176 -27.11 1.46 29.91
CA GLY A 176 -27.18 2.92 29.85
C GLY A 176 -26.22 3.56 28.85
N SER A 177 -25.50 2.78 28.05
CA SER A 177 -24.53 3.27 27.05
C SER A 177 -25.19 3.46 25.68
N PRO A 178 -24.92 4.55 24.96
CA PRO A 178 -25.42 4.74 23.60
C PRO A 178 -24.67 3.84 22.61
N GLU A 179 -25.41 3.00 21.90
CA GLU A 179 -24.89 2.10 20.87
C GLU A 179 -25.65 2.28 19.55
N TYR A 180 -25.03 1.86 18.45
CA TYR A 180 -25.71 1.84 17.15
C TYR A 180 -26.76 0.73 17.12
N TYR A 181 -27.94 1.06 16.60
CA TYR A 181 -29.08 0.17 16.50
C TYR A 181 -29.64 0.17 15.08
N ASP A 182 -29.74 -1.02 14.49
CA ASP A 182 -30.36 -1.22 13.19
C ASP A 182 -31.88 -1.33 13.38
N LYS A 183 -32.62 -0.34 12.87
CA LYS A 183 -34.08 -0.29 12.99
C LYS A 183 -34.79 -1.38 12.18
N VAL A 184 -34.19 -1.81 11.07
CA VAL A 184 -34.79 -2.76 10.14
C VAL A 184 -34.65 -4.17 10.70
N LYS A 185 -33.47 -4.49 11.24
CA LYS A 185 -33.20 -5.78 11.89
C LYS A 185 -33.67 -5.87 13.33
N ASN A 186 -33.91 -4.72 13.96
CA ASN A 186 -34.36 -4.60 15.35
C ASN A 186 -33.34 -5.20 16.34
N GLU A 187 -32.06 -4.95 16.11
CA GLU A 187 -30.94 -5.41 16.94
C GLU A 187 -29.83 -4.36 17.01
N PHE A 188 -28.96 -4.48 18.02
CA PHE A 188 -27.77 -3.62 18.13
C PHE A 188 -26.73 -4.04 17.09
N VAL A 189 -26.04 -3.05 16.53
CA VAL A 189 -25.02 -3.27 15.50
C VAL A 189 -23.78 -3.85 16.15
N ASP A 190 -23.37 -5.03 15.70
CA ASP A 190 -22.09 -5.63 16.06
C ASP A 190 -21.02 -5.16 15.09
N LEU A 191 -20.01 -4.43 15.60
CA LEU A 191 -18.87 -3.94 14.81
C LEU A 191 -17.62 -4.82 14.98
N SER A 192 -17.73 -5.94 15.69
CA SER A 192 -16.61 -6.89 15.84
C SER A 192 -16.27 -7.57 14.51
N HIS A 193 -15.04 -8.06 14.41
CA HIS A 193 -14.55 -8.77 13.22
C HIS A 193 -15.48 -9.89 12.72
N GLU A 194 -16.13 -10.63 13.62
CA GLU A 194 -16.99 -11.76 13.25
C GLU A 194 -18.45 -11.34 13.00
N GLY A 195 -18.91 -10.24 13.63
CA GLY A 195 -20.32 -9.83 13.64
C GLY A 195 -20.71 -8.79 12.60
N TYR A 196 -19.75 -8.00 12.08
CA TYR A 196 -20.06 -6.84 11.24
C TYR A 196 -20.72 -7.19 9.90
N HIS A 197 -20.50 -8.40 9.38
CA HIS A 197 -21.05 -8.88 8.11
C HIS A 197 -22.59 -8.85 8.04
N GLY A 198 -23.27 -8.81 9.21
CA GLY A 198 -24.71 -8.62 9.25
C GLY A 198 -25.15 -7.19 8.93
N PHE A 199 -24.32 -6.19 9.16
CA PHE A 199 -24.73 -4.77 9.15
C PHE A 199 -24.03 -3.95 8.09
N LEU A 200 -22.85 -4.41 7.69
CA LEU A 200 -21.95 -3.73 6.77
C LEU A 200 -21.51 -4.68 5.67
N TYR A 201 -21.20 -4.12 4.51
CA TYR A 201 -20.61 -4.81 3.37
C TYR A 201 -19.53 -3.92 2.73
N PRO A 202 -18.59 -4.47 1.95
CA PRO A 202 -17.66 -3.66 1.18
C PRO A 202 -18.39 -2.61 0.35
N ALA A 203 -17.97 -1.36 0.42
CA ALA A 203 -18.63 -0.28 -0.31
C ALA A 203 -18.51 -0.50 -1.83
N ASP A 204 -19.49 -0.06 -2.62
CA ASP A 204 -19.45 -0.23 -4.08
C ASP A 204 -18.44 0.72 -4.76
N ALA A 205 -18.20 1.88 -4.15
CA ALA A 205 -17.36 2.97 -4.63
C ALA A 205 -16.93 3.86 -3.45
N LEU A 206 -16.01 4.80 -3.68
CA LEU A 206 -15.50 5.72 -2.64
C LEU A 206 -16.55 6.71 -2.07
N GLY A 207 -17.70 6.89 -2.71
CA GLY A 207 -18.78 7.74 -2.22
C GLY A 207 -18.55 9.24 -2.48
N ASP A 208 -18.55 10.08 -1.44
CA ASP A 208 -18.22 11.52 -1.54
C ASP A 208 -16.71 11.75 -1.36
N PHE A 209 -16.01 11.98 -2.46
CA PHE A 209 -14.57 12.18 -2.48
C PHE A 209 -14.10 13.14 -3.58
N GLU A 210 -12.89 13.66 -3.43
CA GLU A 210 -12.17 14.38 -4.49
C GLU A 210 -10.80 13.72 -4.76
N LEU A 211 -10.51 13.42 -6.03
CA LEU A 211 -9.20 12.89 -6.43
C LEU A 211 -8.14 13.98 -6.46
N VAL A 212 -7.01 13.71 -5.81
CA VAL A 212 -5.88 14.63 -5.71
C VAL A 212 -4.57 13.87 -5.78
N PHE A 213 -3.49 14.61 -6.04
CA PHE A 213 -2.13 14.09 -5.91
C PHE A 213 -1.45 14.77 -4.74
N ARG A 214 -1.05 13.96 -3.73
CA ARG A 214 -0.27 14.49 -2.61
C ARG A 214 1.10 14.93 -3.10
N ARG A 215 1.60 16.03 -2.52
CA ARG A 215 2.90 16.61 -2.91
C ARG A 215 4.02 15.59 -2.79
N GLU A 216 4.03 14.81 -1.69
CA GLU A 216 5.05 13.79 -1.44
C GLU A 216 5.07 12.70 -2.53
N ASN A 217 3.90 12.33 -3.07
CA ASN A 217 3.79 11.32 -4.12
C ASN A 217 4.28 11.85 -5.47
N ILE A 218 4.00 13.12 -5.78
CA ILE A 218 4.58 13.78 -6.96
C ILE A 218 6.10 13.92 -6.82
N GLU A 219 6.58 14.37 -5.66
CA GLU A 219 8.02 14.53 -5.42
C GLU A 219 8.76 13.19 -5.50
N LYS A 220 8.13 12.11 -5.00
CA LYS A 220 8.65 10.75 -5.15
C LYS A 220 8.72 10.34 -6.63
N PHE A 221 7.65 10.55 -7.40
CA PHE A 221 7.64 10.28 -8.83
C PHE A 221 8.71 11.10 -9.58
N GLU A 222 8.83 12.39 -9.27
CA GLU A 222 9.85 13.28 -9.84
C GLU A 222 11.26 12.78 -9.52
N GLN A 223 11.51 12.32 -8.29
CA GLN A 223 12.81 11.75 -7.90
C GLN A 223 13.12 10.45 -8.63
N GLU A 224 12.13 9.56 -8.77
CA GLU A 224 12.28 8.28 -9.46
C GLU A 224 12.51 8.44 -10.97
N ASN A 225 11.99 9.53 -11.56
CA ASN A 225 12.02 9.78 -13.01
C ASN A 225 12.94 10.93 -13.43
N SER A 226 13.59 11.62 -12.49
CA SER A 226 14.65 12.56 -12.81
C SER A 226 15.78 11.74 -13.41
N GLY A 227 16.19 12.04 -14.66
CA GLY A 227 17.31 11.36 -15.32
C GLY A 227 18.64 11.39 -14.53
N ASP A 228 18.71 12.22 -13.49
CA ASP A 228 19.56 11.98 -12.32
C ASP A 228 18.92 10.89 -11.46
N GLY A 229 18.96 9.66 -11.98
CA GLY A 229 18.73 8.52 -11.11
C GLY A 229 19.62 8.72 -9.90
N GLN A 230 19.09 8.52 -8.70
CA GLN A 230 19.90 7.78 -7.75
C GLN A 230 20.34 6.51 -8.49
N GLN A 231 21.48 6.58 -9.19
CA GLN A 231 22.32 5.42 -9.32
C GLN A 231 22.51 5.02 -7.86
N SER A 232 21.73 4.03 -7.43
CA SER A 232 22.11 3.24 -6.27
C SER A 232 23.57 2.92 -6.52
N LEU A 233 24.46 3.48 -5.71
CA LEU A 233 25.90 3.27 -5.88
C LEU A 233 26.06 1.78 -6.13
N LYS A 234 26.56 1.41 -7.33
CA LYS A 234 26.75 -0.01 -7.63
C LYS A 234 27.58 -0.58 -6.50
N LEU A 235 27.38 -1.85 -6.15
CA LEU A 235 28.08 -2.44 -5.00
C LEU A 235 29.59 -2.15 -5.04
N ASP A 236 30.19 -2.14 -6.23
CA ASP A 236 31.59 -1.79 -6.46
C ASP A 236 31.93 -0.32 -6.13
N GLU A 237 31.07 0.62 -6.53
CA GLU A 237 31.23 2.05 -6.20
C GLU A 237 31.06 2.30 -4.70
N SER A 238 30.09 1.62 -4.07
CA SER A 238 29.89 1.63 -2.62
C SER A 238 31.13 1.09 -1.88
N LEU A 239 31.68 -0.04 -2.34
CA LEU A 239 32.89 -0.65 -1.77
C LEU A 239 34.11 0.26 -1.95
N HIS A 240 34.23 0.97 -3.07
CA HIS A 240 35.32 1.91 -3.30
C HIS A 240 35.26 3.11 -2.35
N VAL A 241 34.08 3.72 -2.17
CA VAL A 241 33.86 4.83 -1.23
C VAL A 241 34.17 4.41 0.21
N ILE A 242 33.69 3.23 0.62
CA ILE A 242 33.99 2.66 1.95
C ILE A 242 35.50 2.43 2.11
N GLY A 243 36.18 1.90 1.10
CA GLY A 243 37.63 1.68 1.12
C GLY A 243 38.43 2.99 1.26
N ALA A 244 38.02 4.04 0.54
CA ALA A 244 38.65 5.36 0.61
C ALA A 244 38.49 5.98 2.01
N LEU A 245 37.28 5.90 2.59
CA LEU A 245 36.98 6.40 3.93
C LEU A 245 37.79 5.65 5.01
N LEU A 246 37.87 4.31 4.91
CA LEU A 246 38.70 3.48 5.79
C LEU A 246 40.18 3.89 5.72
N ASN A 247 40.71 4.15 4.54
CA ASN A 247 42.10 4.56 4.36
C ASN A 247 42.36 5.96 4.94
N ALA A 248 41.45 6.92 4.75
CA ALA A 248 41.56 8.26 5.33
C ALA A 248 41.55 8.22 6.87
N LEU A 249 40.65 7.45 7.48
CA LEU A 249 40.57 7.31 8.93
C LEU A 249 41.78 6.57 9.54
N LYS A 250 42.36 5.61 8.82
CA LYS A 250 43.59 4.92 9.23
C LYS A 250 44.83 5.83 9.14
N LYS A 251 44.87 6.75 8.19
CA LYS A 251 46.00 7.65 7.90
C LYS A 251 45.83 9.05 8.47
N ALA A 252 44.79 9.31 9.26
CA ALA A 252 44.51 10.63 9.83
C ALA A 252 45.70 11.14 10.67
N GLU A 253 46.07 12.41 10.44
CA GLU A 253 47.02 13.18 11.25
C GLU A 253 46.31 14.38 11.88
N PRO A 254 46.55 14.70 13.17
CA PRO A 254 47.50 14.06 14.09
C PRO A 254 47.05 12.65 14.54
N ALA A 255 48.02 11.80 14.90
CA ALA A 255 47.84 10.37 15.16
C ALA A 255 47.00 10.01 16.41
N SER A 256 46.40 10.98 17.09
CA SER A 256 45.68 10.77 18.35
C SER A 256 44.41 9.92 18.19
N LYS A 257 43.88 9.74 16.98
CA LYS A 257 42.74 8.84 16.72
C LYS A 257 42.86 8.11 15.38
N ARG A 258 43.83 7.19 15.28
CA ARG A 258 43.88 6.23 14.16
C ARG A 258 42.84 5.14 14.38
N TRP A 259 41.95 4.97 13.41
CA TRP A 259 40.88 3.96 13.52
C TRP A 259 41.28 2.65 12.85
N THR A 260 41.21 1.55 13.59
CA THR A 260 41.32 0.20 13.02
C THR A 260 39.95 -0.29 12.55
N GLN A 261 39.91 -1.32 11.69
CA GLN A 261 38.65 -1.93 11.27
C GLN A 261 37.87 -2.51 12.45
N GLU A 262 38.58 -3.12 13.41
CA GLU A 262 37.97 -3.64 14.64
C GLU A 262 37.37 -2.52 15.50
N ALA A 263 38.06 -1.39 15.66
CA ALA A 263 37.56 -0.26 16.44
C ALA A 263 36.31 0.38 15.79
N LEU A 264 36.30 0.54 14.46
CA LEU A 264 35.14 1.05 13.74
C LEU A 264 33.95 0.07 13.82
N LYS A 265 34.21 -1.23 13.66
CA LYS A 265 33.20 -2.28 13.78
C LYS A 265 32.55 -2.26 15.17
N ALA A 266 33.35 -2.15 16.23
CA ALA A 266 32.86 -2.09 17.61
C ALA A 266 31.95 -0.86 17.83
N GLU A 267 32.39 0.33 17.41
CA GLU A 267 31.60 1.56 17.53
C GLU A 267 30.27 1.47 16.77
N MET A 268 30.28 0.89 15.57
CA MET A 268 29.07 0.71 14.75
C MET A 268 28.06 -0.23 15.40
N ILE A 269 28.52 -1.30 16.03
CA ILE A 269 27.65 -2.23 16.76
C ILE A 269 27.07 -1.56 18.00
N ASP A 270 27.90 -0.83 18.77
CA ASP A 270 27.47 -0.09 19.97
C ASP A 270 26.47 1.03 19.65
N HIS A 271 26.47 1.56 18.43
CA HIS A 271 25.51 2.57 17.94
C HIS A 271 24.33 1.99 17.15
N GLY A 272 24.10 0.68 17.25
CA GLY A 272 22.85 0.05 16.81
C GLY A 272 22.79 -0.33 15.33
N VAL A 273 23.93 -0.54 14.65
CA VAL A 273 23.93 -1.07 13.29
C VAL A 273 23.41 -2.51 13.28
N ASN A 274 22.30 -2.74 12.58
CA ASN A 274 21.60 -4.03 12.52
C ASN A 274 22.21 -4.99 11.48
N LEU A 275 23.53 -5.18 11.51
CA LEU A 275 24.27 -6.11 10.65
C LEU A 275 25.15 -7.03 11.49
N SER A 276 25.25 -8.30 11.09
CA SER A 276 26.10 -9.24 11.84
C SER A 276 27.60 -8.90 11.66
N PRO A 277 28.43 -9.08 12.70
CA PRO A 277 29.86 -8.74 12.65
C PRO A 277 30.60 -9.39 11.47
N ARG A 278 30.22 -10.62 11.11
CA ARG A 278 30.80 -11.36 9.98
C ARG A 278 30.53 -10.70 8.63
N HIS A 279 29.37 -10.08 8.44
CA HIS A 279 29.05 -9.35 7.21
C HIS A 279 29.86 -8.05 7.11
N LEU A 280 30.04 -7.33 8.22
CA LEU A 280 30.88 -6.13 8.26
C LEU A 280 32.33 -6.46 7.87
N ASP A 281 32.90 -7.55 8.41
CA ASP A 281 34.26 -7.98 8.08
C ASP A 281 34.41 -8.33 6.59
N LYS A 282 33.40 -8.99 6.01
CA LYS A 282 33.35 -9.31 4.57
C LYS A 282 33.33 -8.04 3.72
N TYR A 283 32.47 -7.07 4.05
CA TYR A 283 32.37 -5.81 3.30
C TYR A 283 33.63 -4.95 3.42
N PHE A 284 34.18 -4.81 4.62
CA PHE A 284 35.43 -4.08 4.84
C PHE A 284 36.62 -4.69 4.10
N SER A 285 36.68 -6.02 4.02
CA SER A 285 37.72 -6.74 3.26
C SER A 285 37.54 -6.52 1.75
N ALA A 286 36.32 -6.64 1.25
CA ALA A 286 35.98 -6.39 -0.15
C ALA A 286 36.27 -4.94 -0.56
N ALA A 287 35.92 -3.97 0.29
CA ALA A 287 36.15 -2.54 0.09
C ALA A 287 37.64 -2.20 0.01
N ASN A 288 38.46 -2.71 0.93
CA ASN A 288 39.92 -2.54 0.85
C ASN A 288 40.51 -3.16 -0.42
N LYS A 289 40.01 -4.32 -0.84
CA LYS A 289 40.48 -4.98 -2.06
C LYS A 289 40.12 -4.15 -3.30
N SER A 290 38.89 -3.63 -3.35
CA SER A 290 38.39 -2.78 -4.42
C SER A 290 39.07 -1.41 -4.48
N PHE A 291 39.51 -0.85 -3.35
CA PHE A 291 40.24 0.42 -3.33
C PHE A 291 41.72 0.26 -3.69
N LYS A 292 42.30 -0.94 -3.50
CA LYS A 292 43.71 -1.24 -3.81
C LYS A 292 43.95 -1.84 -5.19
N SER A 293 42.92 -2.42 -5.82
CA SER A 293 42.97 -2.96 -7.18
C SER A 293 42.76 -1.83 -8.18
#